data_AF-A0A3L7PUI9-F1
#
_entry.id   AF-A0A3L7PUI9-F1
#
_cell.length_a   1.000
_cell.length_b   1.000
_cell.length_c   1.000
_cell.angle_alpha   90.00
_cell.angle_beta   90.00
_cell.angle_gamma   90.00
#
_symmetry.space_group_name_H-M   'P 1'
#
loop_
_entity.id
_entity.type
_entity.pdbx_description
1 polymer ?
#
loop_
_entity_poly.entity_id
_entity_poly.type
_entity_poly.pdbx_seq_one_letter_code
_entity_poly.pdbx_strand_id
1 'polypeptide(L)'
;ALIADDAVQTLVSDLLPRATLVTPNLAEAERLAGFPVADVAAMERAARAIAALGPPHVLVKGGHLDGAAVDLLWSEGRVTTFSAARIDTRHTHGTGCTLSAAITARLAAGESVALAVAGGCRFIRNAIAGAPGLGGGYGPVDHFADPGWRFP
;
A
#
# COMPACT_ATOMS: atom_id res chain seq x y z
N ALA A 1 15.00 -14.63 2.77
CA ALA A 1 14.34 -13.34 3.09
C ALA A 1 14.68 -12.34 1.99
N LEU A 2 13.74 -11.47 1.59
CA LEU A 2 13.93 -10.52 0.48
C LEU A 2 14.81 -9.30 0.85
N ILE A 3 15.09 -9.11 2.16
CA ILE A 3 15.90 -8.02 2.73
C ILE A 3 16.76 -8.62 3.85
N ALA A 4 18.03 -8.18 3.96
CA ALA A 4 18.94 -8.56 5.02
C ALA A 4 18.63 -7.82 6.34
N ASP A 5 18.96 -8.41 7.49
CA ASP A 5 18.51 -7.90 8.80
C ASP A 5 19.10 -6.52 9.15
N ASP A 6 20.30 -6.22 8.66
CA ASP A 6 20.95 -4.91 8.74
C ASP A 6 20.18 -3.84 7.94
N ALA A 7 19.71 -4.17 6.74
CA ALA A 7 18.89 -3.28 5.93
C ALA A 7 17.52 -3.01 6.57
N VAL A 8 16.94 -3.97 7.31
CA VAL A 8 15.71 -3.73 8.08
C VAL A 8 15.97 -2.76 9.24
N GLN A 9 17.10 -2.89 9.94
CA GLN A 9 17.47 -1.95 11.00
C GLN A 9 17.59 -0.52 10.46
N THR A 10 18.34 -0.33 9.37
CA THR A 10 18.48 0.98 8.71
C THR A 10 17.13 1.55 8.25
N LEU A 11 16.25 0.72 7.69
CA LEU A 11 14.90 1.14 7.32
C LEU A 11 14.15 1.69 8.54
N VAL A 12 14.19 0.98 9.67
CA VAL A 12 13.46 1.35 10.89
C VAL A 12 14.07 2.57 11.58
N SER A 13 15.39 2.65 11.70
CA SER A 13 16.06 3.74 12.43
C SER A 13 16.14 5.03 11.62
N ASP A 14 16.34 4.94 10.30
CA ASP A 14 16.75 6.09 9.50
C ASP A 14 15.67 6.57 8.52
N LEU A 15 14.90 5.64 7.95
CA LEU A 15 13.92 5.96 6.89
C LEU A 15 12.50 6.13 7.44
N LEU A 16 12.00 5.20 8.27
CA LEU A 16 10.63 5.26 8.79
C LEU A 16 10.31 6.57 9.54
N PRO A 17 11.19 7.13 10.38
CA PRO A 17 10.92 8.40 11.07
C PRO A 17 10.82 9.61 10.15
N ARG A 18 11.28 9.49 8.90
CA ARG A 18 11.24 10.56 7.88
C ARG A 18 10.10 10.38 6.89
N ALA A 19 9.44 9.22 6.88
CA ALA A 19 8.38 8.92 5.94
C ALA A 19 7.09 9.63 6.37
N THR A 20 6.49 10.42 5.48
CA THR A 20 5.12 10.91 5.66
C THR A 20 4.15 9.74 5.75
N LEU A 21 4.29 8.76 4.86
CA LEU A 21 3.44 7.57 4.78
C LEU A 21 4.31 6.37 4.44
N VAL A 22 4.10 5.27 5.16
CA VAL A 22 4.68 3.95 4.81
C VAL A 22 3.56 3.02 4.32
N THR A 23 3.84 2.19 3.31
CA THR A 23 2.81 1.38 2.61
C THR A 23 3.12 -0.14 2.62
N PRO A 24 3.36 -0.78 3.79
CA PRO A 24 3.77 -2.18 3.81
C PRO A 24 2.66 -3.12 3.31
N ASN A 25 3.02 -4.19 2.60
CA ASN A 25 2.13 -5.35 2.42
C ASN A 25 2.07 -6.20 3.70
N LEU A 26 1.28 -7.27 3.71
CA LEU A 26 1.14 -8.14 4.89
C LEU A 26 2.48 -8.69 5.41
N ALA A 27 3.33 -9.26 4.55
CA ALA A 27 4.60 -9.84 4.95
C ALA A 27 5.60 -8.78 5.48
N GLU A 28 5.62 -7.60 4.85
CA GLU A 28 6.39 -6.45 5.32
C GLU A 28 5.86 -5.95 6.67
N ALA A 29 4.53 -5.91 6.84
CA ALA A 29 3.89 -5.49 8.07
C ALA A 29 4.17 -6.46 9.22
N GLU A 30 4.15 -7.77 8.97
CA GLU A 30 4.54 -8.81 9.92
C GLU A 30 5.98 -8.61 10.41
N ARG A 31 6.90 -8.34 9.49
CA ARG A 31 8.31 -8.12 9.80
C ARG A 31 8.52 -6.88 10.66
N LEU A 32 7.83 -5.77 10.32
CA LEU A 32 7.97 -4.50 11.03
C LEU A 32 7.23 -4.50 12.37
N ALA A 33 6.07 -5.14 12.46
CA ALA A 33 5.26 -5.18 13.67
C ALA A 33 5.76 -6.25 14.66
N GLY A 34 6.50 -7.26 14.19
CA GLY A 34 7.03 -8.33 15.02
C GLY A 34 6.01 -9.41 15.40
N PHE A 35 4.87 -9.47 14.72
CA PHE A 35 3.82 -10.48 14.93
C PHE A 35 3.05 -10.79 13.64
N PRO A 36 2.39 -11.97 13.54
CA PRO A 36 1.62 -12.36 12.36
C PRO A 36 0.43 -11.44 12.04
N VAL A 37 0.16 -11.22 10.76
CA VAL A 37 -0.89 -10.32 10.25
C VAL A 37 -1.80 -11.10 9.29
N ALA A 38 -2.72 -11.88 9.88
CA ALA A 38 -3.58 -12.82 9.16
C ALA A 38 -5.00 -12.32 8.91
N ASP A 39 -5.40 -11.19 9.50
CA ASP A 39 -6.75 -10.63 9.37
C ASP A 39 -6.75 -9.11 9.50
N VAL A 40 -7.91 -8.48 9.24
CA VAL A 40 -8.07 -7.02 9.29
C VAL A 40 -7.81 -6.44 10.69
N ALA A 41 -8.15 -7.17 11.76
CA ALA A 41 -7.88 -6.71 13.12
C ALA A 41 -6.36 -6.72 13.42
N ALA A 42 -5.64 -7.71 12.89
CA ALA A 42 -4.18 -7.79 12.95
C ALA A 42 -3.52 -6.71 12.10
N MET A 43 -4.10 -6.36 10.93
CA MET A 43 -3.62 -5.24 10.12
C MET A 43 -3.71 -3.92 10.90
N GLU A 44 -4.81 -3.68 11.63
CA GLU A 44 -4.93 -2.48 12.46
C GLU A 44 -3.87 -2.44 13.57
N ARG A 45 -3.69 -3.55 14.29
CA ARG A 45 -2.64 -3.65 15.32
C ARG A 45 -1.26 -3.40 14.73
N ALA A 46 -0.98 -3.98 13.56
CA ALA A 46 0.30 -3.79 12.86
C ALA A 46 0.49 -2.34 12.45
N ALA A 47 -0.53 -1.69 11.88
CA ALA A 47 -0.47 -0.29 11.50
C ALA A 47 -0.13 0.63 12.68
N ARG A 48 -0.74 0.39 13.85
CA ARG A 48 -0.45 1.12 15.09
C ARG A 48 0.97 0.85 15.60
N ALA A 49 1.43 -0.40 15.57
CA ALA A 49 2.78 -0.77 15.98
C ALA A 49 3.85 -0.11 15.08
N ILE A 50 3.62 -0.12 13.76
CA ILE A 50 4.51 0.51 12.78
C ILE A 50 4.52 2.04 12.95
N ALA A 51 3.37 2.65 13.22
CA ALA A 51 3.30 4.09 13.47
C ALA A 51 4.13 4.50 14.69
N ALA A 52 4.18 3.65 15.72
CA ALA A 52 5.04 3.88 16.89
C ALA A 52 6.54 3.85 16.58
N LEU A 53 6.94 3.38 15.39
CA LEU A 53 8.32 3.43 14.90
C LEU A 53 8.69 4.79 14.28
N GLY A 54 7.75 5.73 14.16
CA GLY A 54 8.01 7.09 13.67
C GLY A 54 7.05 7.65 12.60
N PRO A 55 6.60 6.89 11.59
CA PRO A 55 5.80 7.46 10.50
C PRO A 55 4.41 7.86 11.01
N PRO A 56 3.91 9.07 10.68
CA PRO A 56 2.61 9.55 11.15
C PRO A 56 1.43 8.88 10.45
N HIS A 57 1.67 8.22 9.31
CA HIS A 57 0.65 7.52 8.53
C HIS A 57 1.16 6.15 8.08
N VAL A 58 0.31 5.13 8.16
CA VAL A 58 0.64 3.74 7.77
C VAL A 58 -0.50 3.13 6.96
N LEU A 59 -0.23 2.72 5.73
CA LEU A 59 -1.15 1.99 4.85
C LEU A 59 -0.75 0.52 4.74
N VAL A 60 -1.41 -0.35 5.49
CA VAL A 60 -1.19 -1.80 5.39
C VAL A 60 -2.02 -2.35 4.23
N LYS A 61 -1.35 -2.93 3.22
CA LYS A 61 -2.00 -3.48 2.03
C LYS A 61 -2.38 -4.94 2.27
N GLY A 62 -3.68 -5.22 2.25
CA GLY A 62 -4.24 -6.54 2.57
C GLY A 62 -4.72 -7.33 1.35
N GLY A 63 -4.34 -6.94 0.13
CA GLY A 63 -4.72 -7.62 -1.12
C GLY A 63 -4.40 -9.13 -1.21
N HIS A 64 -3.71 -9.72 -0.22
CA HIS A 64 -3.44 -11.16 -0.11
C HIS A 64 -4.34 -11.90 0.91
N LEU A 65 -5.22 -11.21 1.63
CA LEU A 65 -6.20 -11.85 2.53
C LEU A 65 -7.33 -12.52 1.74
N ASP A 66 -7.89 -13.61 2.27
CA ASP A 66 -9.04 -14.26 1.66
C ASP A 66 -10.26 -13.32 1.59
N GLY A 67 -10.99 -13.37 0.47
CA GLY A 67 -12.15 -12.51 0.22
C GLY A 67 -11.82 -11.19 -0.49
N ALA A 68 -12.48 -10.11 -0.06
CA ALA A 68 -12.31 -8.78 -0.65
C ALA A 68 -10.91 -8.23 -0.37
N ALA A 69 -10.33 -7.52 -1.36
CA ALA A 69 -9.08 -6.82 -1.14
C ALA A 69 -9.35 -5.62 -0.22
N VAL A 70 -8.73 -5.61 0.95
CA VAL A 70 -8.85 -4.54 1.95
C VAL A 70 -7.47 -3.96 2.20
N ASP A 71 -7.34 -2.66 2.00
CA ASP A 71 -6.19 -1.89 2.50
C ASP A 71 -6.64 -1.07 3.72
N LEU A 72 -5.76 -0.89 4.71
CA LEU A 72 -6.06 -0.20 5.96
C LEU A 72 -5.07 0.95 6.18
N LEU A 73 -5.59 2.17 6.24
CA LEU A 73 -4.84 3.36 6.62
C LEU A 73 -5.05 3.67 8.10
N TRP A 74 -3.96 3.72 8.85
CA TRP A 74 -3.89 4.40 10.13
C TRP A 74 -3.32 5.80 9.93
N SER A 75 -4.04 6.82 10.39
CA SER A 75 -3.68 8.23 10.21
C SER A 75 -4.31 9.06 11.34
N GLU A 76 -3.50 9.83 12.06
CA GLU A 76 -3.99 10.78 13.09
C GLU A 76 -4.92 10.12 14.13
N GLY A 77 -4.58 8.90 14.56
CA GLY A 77 -5.37 8.13 15.53
C GLY A 77 -6.67 7.54 14.97
N ARG A 78 -6.95 7.71 13.67
CA ARG A 78 -8.11 7.15 12.98
C ARG A 78 -7.70 6.01 12.04
N VAL A 79 -8.63 5.08 11.87
CA VAL A 79 -8.49 3.96 10.94
C VAL A 79 -9.49 4.17 9.80
N THR A 80 -9.03 3.98 8.56
CA THR A 80 -9.86 4.02 7.36
C THR A 80 -9.55 2.80 6.50
N THR A 81 -10.59 2.09 6.07
CA THR A 81 -10.45 0.90 5.23
C THR A 81 -10.86 1.20 3.80
N PHE A 82 -10.08 0.71 2.83
CA PHE A 82 -10.37 0.78 1.40
C PHE A 82 -10.63 -0.63 0.91
N SER A 83 -11.89 -0.95 0.65
CA SER A 83 -12.30 -2.28 0.17
C SER A 83 -12.70 -2.24 -1.30
N ALA A 84 -12.28 -3.28 -2.03
CA ALA A 84 -12.70 -3.47 -3.40
C ALA A 84 -12.82 -4.97 -3.73
N ALA A 85 -13.67 -5.30 -4.71
CA ALA A 85 -13.79 -6.67 -5.20
C ALA A 85 -12.45 -7.16 -5.76
N ARG A 86 -12.01 -8.36 -5.39
CA ARG A 86 -10.78 -8.95 -5.93
C ARG A 86 -10.90 -9.11 -7.45
N ILE A 87 -9.87 -8.68 -8.17
CA ILE A 87 -9.75 -8.92 -9.61
C ILE A 87 -8.89 -10.17 -9.75
N ASP A 88 -9.45 -11.24 -10.32
CA ASP A 88 -8.70 -12.46 -10.60
C ASP A 88 -7.81 -12.24 -11.83
N THR A 89 -6.52 -12.02 -11.58
CA THR A 89 -5.54 -11.75 -12.63
C THR A 89 -4.14 -12.13 -12.19
N ARG A 90 -3.33 -12.56 -13.15
CA ARG A 90 -1.88 -12.78 -12.98
C ARG A 90 -1.06 -11.49 -13.09
N HIS A 91 -1.67 -10.38 -13.50
CA HIS A 91 -0.97 -9.12 -13.76
C HIS A 91 -0.85 -8.29 -12.47
N THR A 92 -0.01 -8.75 -11.55
CA THR A 92 0.19 -8.14 -10.23
C THR A 92 1.57 -7.51 -10.06
N HIS A 93 2.42 -7.58 -11.09
CA HIS A 93 3.76 -7.01 -11.03
C HIS A 93 3.69 -5.48 -11.04
N GLY A 94 4.43 -4.86 -10.12
CA GLY A 94 4.45 -3.41 -9.95
C GLY A 94 3.30 -2.84 -9.13
N THR A 95 2.34 -3.64 -8.67
CA THR A 95 1.14 -3.12 -7.96
C THR A 95 1.46 -2.24 -6.75
N GLY A 96 2.42 -2.68 -5.92
CA GLY A 96 2.90 -1.89 -4.78
C GLY A 96 3.57 -0.59 -5.20
N CYS A 97 4.46 -0.64 -6.20
CA CYS A 97 5.21 0.52 -6.69
C CYS A 97 4.27 1.56 -7.33
N THR A 98 3.33 1.10 -8.17
CA THR A 98 2.34 1.94 -8.82
C THR A 98 1.42 2.61 -7.80
N LEU A 99 0.96 1.87 -6.78
CA LEU A 99 0.18 2.43 -5.68
C LEU A 99 0.95 3.53 -4.94
N SER A 100 2.17 3.25 -4.48
CA SER A 100 2.97 4.25 -3.76
C SER A 100 3.27 5.48 -4.62
N ALA A 101 3.58 5.29 -5.91
CA ALA A 101 3.85 6.39 -6.83
C ALA A 101 2.61 7.26 -7.07
N ALA A 102 1.44 6.65 -7.23
CA ALA A 102 0.18 7.38 -7.39
C ALA A 102 -0.17 8.19 -6.13
N ILE A 103 0.05 7.63 -4.93
CA ILE A 103 -0.15 8.36 -3.68
C ILE A 103 0.82 9.54 -3.60
N THR A 104 2.11 9.33 -3.89
CA THR A 104 3.13 10.38 -3.89
C THR A 104 2.76 11.51 -4.86
N ALA A 105 2.29 11.20 -6.07
CA ALA A 105 1.87 12.22 -7.04
C ALA A 105 0.70 13.07 -6.53
N ARG A 106 -0.26 12.45 -5.83
CA ARG A 106 -1.45 13.14 -5.28
C ARG A 106 -1.09 13.99 -4.06
N LEU A 107 -0.18 13.51 -3.20
CA LEU A 107 0.40 14.31 -2.12
C LEU A 107 1.16 15.53 -2.68
N ALA A 108 1.95 15.35 -3.74
CA ALA A 108 2.66 16.44 -4.40
C ALA A 108 1.72 17.48 -5.03
N ALA A 109 0.49 17.07 -5.38
CA ALA A 109 -0.57 17.96 -5.85
C ALA A 109 -1.33 18.69 -4.72
N GLY A 110 -0.92 18.51 -3.46
CA GLY A 110 -1.48 19.20 -2.30
C GLY A 110 -2.68 18.49 -1.66
N GLU A 111 -2.96 17.24 -2.03
CA GLU A 111 -4.03 16.48 -1.38
C GLU A 111 -3.66 16.05 0.04
N SER A 112 -4.67 15.89 0.91
CA SER A 112 -4.49 15.26 2.22
C SER A 112 -4.13 13.77 2.07
N VAL A 113 -3.48 13.19 3.08
CA VAL A 113 -3.07 11.77 3.05
C VAL A 113 -4.24 10.83 2.82
N ALA A 114 -5.37 11.04 3.52
CA ALA A 114 -6.57 10.22 3.35
C ALA A 114 -7.11 10.28 1.91
N LEU A 115 -7.15 11.47 1.31
CA LEU A 115 -7.58 11.64 -0.08
C LEU A 115 -6.56 10.99 -1.03
N ALA A 116 -5.27 11.29 -0.88
CA ALA A 116 -4.17 10.76 -1.67
C ALA A 116 -4.21 9.23 -1.73
N VAL A 117 -4.35 8.57 -0.58
CA VAL A 117 -4.48 7.11 -0.46
C VAL A 117 -5.75 6.60 -1.15
N ALA A 118 -6.91 7.22 -0.91
CA ALA A 118 -8.16 6.80 -1.54
C ALA A 118 -8.08 6.81 -3.07
N GLY A 119 -7.49 7.86 -3.66
CA GLY A 119 -7.28 7.93 -5.10
C GLY A 119 -6.18 6.98 -5.60
N GLY A 120 -5.12 6.74 -4.82
CA GLY A 120 -4.11 5.73 -5.14
C GLY A 120 -4.71 4.32 -5.23
N CYS A 121 -5.51 3.92 -4.23
CA CYS A 121 -6.23 2.64 -4.23
C CYS A 121 -7.19 2.52 -5.43
N ARG A 122 -7.88 3.60 -5.80
CA ARG A 122 -8.73 3.64 -7.00
C ARG A 122 -7.91 3.49 -8.29
N PHE A 123 -6.80 4.20 -8.41
CA PHE A 123 -5.94 4.14 -9.60
C PHE A 123 -5.35 2.74 -9.79
N ILE A 124 -4.77 2.16 -8.75
CA ILE A 124 -4.15 0.84 -8.90
C ILE A 124 -5.18 -0.23 -9.27
N ARG A 125 -6.40 -0.12 -8.75
CA ARG A 125 -7.50 -0.99 -9.16
C ARG A 125 -7.79 -0.87 -10.66
N ASN A 126 -7.90 0.35 -11.19
CA ASN A 126 -8.13 0.58 -12.62
C ASN A 126 -6.96 0.06 -13.45
N ALA A 127 -5.73 0.27 -13.00
CA ALA A 127 -4.52 -0.20 -13.65
C ALA A 127 -4.43 -1.74 -13.72
N ILE A 128 -4.85 -2.43 -12.65
CA ILE A 128 -4.95 -3.89 -12.63
C ILE A 128 -6.04 -4.37 -13.60
N ALA A 129 -7.19 -3.69 -13.64
CA ALA A 129 -8.30 -4.04 -14.52
C ALA A 129 -7.97 -3.84 -16.01
N GLY A 130 -7.16 -2.83 -16.34
CA GLY A 130 -6.72 -2.52 -17.70
C GLY A 130 -5.47 -3.27 -18.17
N ALA A 131 -4.91 -4.17 -17.35
CA ALA A 131 -3.58 -4.74 -17.60
C ALA A 131 -3.42 -5.32 -19.03
N PRO A 132 -2.33 -4.99 -19.75
CA PRO A 132 -2.22 -5.19 -21.20
C PRO A 132 -1.94 -6.64 -21.63
N GLY A 133 -1.96 -7.61 -20.72
CA GLY A 133 -1.74 -9.01 -21.06
C GLY A 133 -0.30 -9.38 -21.43
N LEU A 134 0.69 -8.53 -21.10
CA LEU A 134 2.08 -8.70 -21.56
C LEU A 134 2.88 -9.71 -20.72
N GLY A 135 3.80 -10.41 -21.39
CA GLY A 135 4.76 -11.35 -20.80
C GLY A 135 4.21 -12.77 -20.55
N GLY A 136 5.09 -13.73 -20.23
CA GLY A 136 4.74 -15.14 -19.96
C GLY A 136 4.42 -15.47 -18.50
N GLY A 137 4.71 -14.55 -17.56
CA GLY A 137 4.51 -14.71 -16.11
C GLY A 137 3.61 -13.64 -15.52
N TYR A 138 3.99 -13.10 -14.35
CA TYR A 138 3.30 -11.94 -13.74
C TYR A 138 3.53 -10.69 -14.57
N GLY A 139 2.53 -10.30 -15.37
CA GLY A 139 2.66 -9.12 -16.23
C GLY A 139 2.41 -7.80 -15.49
N PRO A 140 2.75 -6.67 -16.13
CA PRO A 140 2.59 -5.34 -15.55
C PRO A 140 1.12 -4.91 -15.49
N VAL A 141 0.84 -3.92 -14.64
CA VAL A 141 -0.42 -3.17 -14.64
C VAL A 141 -0.44 -2.10 -15.74
N ASP A 142 -1.63 -1.65 -16.12
CA ASP A 142 -1.82 -0.55 -17.09
C ASP A 142 -1.67 0.82 -16.42
N HIS A 143 -0.56 1.50 -16.70
CA HIS A 143 -0.29 2.83 -16.17
C HIS A 143 -1.04 3.95 -16.93
N PHE A 144 -1.65 3.64 -18.09
CA PHE A 144 -2.49 4.56 -18.85
C PHE A 144 -3.97 4.50 -18.45
N ALA A 145 -4.32 3.62 -17.49
CA ALA A 145 -5.66 3.55 -16.95
C ALA A 145 -6.11 4.91 -16.41
N ASP A 146 -7.42 5.20 -16.51
CA ASP A 146 -7.97 6.46 -16.04
C ASP A 146 -7.60 6.68 -14.55
N PRO A 147 -6.83 7.74 -14.24
CA PRO A 147 -6.44 8.05 -12.88
C PRO A 147 -7.64 8.40 -11.99
N GLY A 148 -8.80 8.72 -12.58
CA GLY A 148 -10.00 9.09 -11.84
C GLY A 148 -9.80 10.36 -11.01
N TRP A 149 -8.84 11.20 -11.42
CA TRP A 149 -8.58 12.55 -10.93
C TRP A 149 -7.83 13.34 -12.01
N ARG A 150 -8.06 14.65 -12.07
CA ARG A 150 -7.37 15.55 -13.01
C ARG A 150 -6.61 16.59 -12.20
N PHE A 151 -5.38 16.88 -12.60
CA PHE A 151 -4.68 18.05 -12.09
C PHE A 151 -5.47 19.31 -12.48
N PRO A 152 -5.58 20.31 -11.59
CA PRO A 152 -6.13 21.62 -11.94
C PRO A 152 -5.31 22.30 -13.05
#